data_AF-A0A242CUJ5-F1
#
_entry.id   AF-A0A242CUJ5-F1
#
_cell.length_a   1.000
_cell.length_b   1.000
_cell.length_c   1.000
_cell.angle_alpha   90.00
_cell.angle_beta   90.00
_cell.angle_gamma   90.00
#
_symmetry.space_group_name_H-M   'P 1'
#
loop_
_entity.id
_entity.type
_entity.pdbx_description
1 polymer ?
#
loop_
_entity_poly.entity_id
_entity_poly.type
_entity_poly.pdbx_seq_one_letter_code
_entity_poly.pdbx_strand_id
1 'polypeptide(L)'
;MKMGRFRLGMRTIKTAIAVMLCILLFHFLDRGQPLIAALSAVFSLRQDLTTTISFGKSRVLGNTIGGGTAIFYFLTKQYFQNDFLIELFVLPALVIFVIVFSDGINNNSGIISAIATMLLITSSVPQGESIIFALDRVLDTFIGTLVALSINFVIRPPEEEKKDEIQEDLVVLRQKKLELKAMLEEVQGEISEQEKQEK
;
A
#
# COMPACT_ATOMS: atom_id res chain seq x y z
N MET A 1 13.71 21.61 -6.58
CA MET A 1 14.77 22.45 -5.96
C MET A 1 15.74 21.57 -5.18
N LYS A 2 17.07 21.73 -5.35
CA LYS A 2 18.08 20.97 -4.61
C LYS A 2 18.78 21.89 -3.60
N MET A 3 18.73 21.55 -2.31
CA MET A 3 19.54 22.18 -1.27
C MET A 3 20.60 21.19 -0.81
N GLY A 4 21.81 21.31 -1.35
CA GLY A 4 22.87 20.33 -1.13
C GLY A 4 22.46 18.93 -1.58
N ARG A 5 22.46 17.97 -0.64
CA ARG A 5 22.03 16.58 -0.88
C ARG A 5 20.51 16.37 -0.87
N PHE A 6 19.74 17.36 -0.39
CA PHE A 6 18.29 17.24 -0.24
C PHE A 6 17.57 17.71 -1.50
N ARG A 7 16.64 16.90 -1.99
CA ARG A 7 15.78 17.23 -3.13
C ARG A 7 14.36 17.50 -2.65
N LEU A 8 13.85 18.70 -2.91
CA LEU A 8 12.45 19.03 -2.74
C LEU A 8 11.81 19.02 -4.13
N GLY A 9 11.15 17.90 -4.45
CA GLY A 9 10.45 17.69 -5.71
C GLY A 9 8.95 17.96 -5.58
N MET A 10 8.27 18.14 -6.71
CA MET A 10 6.83 18.42 -6.75
C MET A 10 5.98 17.37 -6.01
N ARG A 11 6.34 16.09 -6.08
CA ARG A 11 5.66 15.02 -5.33
C ARG A 11 5.65 15.30 -3.82
N THR A 12 6.75 15.80 -3.25
CA THR A 12 6.84 16.13 -1.82
C THR A 12 5.87 17.25 -1.45
N ILE A 13 5.77 18.29 -2.29
CA ILE A 13 4.83 19.41 -2.09
C ILE A 13 3.38 18.91 -2.19
N LYS A 14 3.06 18.12 -3.22
CA LYS A 14 1.73 17.51 -3.38
C LYS A 14 1.33 16.67 -2.17
N THR A 15 2.26 15.88 -1.63
CA THR A 15 2.03 15.10 -0.42
C THR A 15 1.71 15.98 0.78
N ALA A 16 2.47 17.05 1.00
CA ALA A 16 2.21 17.99 2.10
C ALA A 16 0.83 18.67 1.97
N ILE A 17 0.47 19.11 0.75
CA ILE A 17 -0.85 19.68 0.46
C ILE A 17 -1.96 18.65 0.69
N ALA A 18 -1.77 17.40 0.24
CA ALA A 18 -2.76 16.35 0.44
C ALA A 18 -3.01 16.06 1.92
N VAL A 19 -1.94 16.01 2.74
CA VAL A 19 -2.06 15.86 4.20
C VAL A 19 -2.78 17.06 4.81
N MET A 20 -2.43 18.28 4.42
CA MET A 20 -3.11 19.50 4.88
C MET A 20 -4.61 19.45 4.55
N LEU A 21 -4.99 19.03 3.35
CA LEU A 21 -6.39 18.88 2.97
C LEU A 21 -7.10 17.79 3.78
N CYS A 22 -6.47 16.65 4.06
CA CYS A 22 -7.05 15.64 4.95
C CYS A 22 -7.33 16.22 6.34
N ILE A 23 -6.39 16.99 6.90
CA ILE A 23 -6.57 17.65 8.21
C ILE A 23 -7.74 18.62 8.17
N LEU A 24 -7.81 19.50 7.16
CA LEU A 24 -8.89 20.46 7.01
C LEU A 24 -10.25 19.78 6.84
N LEU A 25 -10.34 18.76 5.99
CA LEU A 25 -11.57 18.00 5.77
C LEU A 25 -12.08 17.37 7.07
N PHE A 26 -11.20 16.73 7.86
CA PHE A 26 -11.60 16.10 9.12
C PHE A 26 -12.01 17.12 10.17
N HIS A 27 -11.36 18.30 10.20
CA HIS A 27 -11.75 19.40 11.08
C HIS A 27 -13.15 19.93 10.75
N PHE A 28 -13.45 20.19 9.47
CA PHE A 28 -14.75 20.74 9.07
C PHE A 28 -15.90 19.73 9.12
N LEU A 29 -15.60 18.43 8.98
CA LEU A 29 -16.60 17.36 9.04
C LEU A 29 -16.79 16.80 10.46
N ASP A 30 -16.04 17.31 11.45
CA ASP A 30 -16.00 16.80 12.83
C ASP A 30 -15.80 15.27 12.90
N ARG A 31 -14.96 14.73 12.00
CA ARG A 31 -14.76 13.28 11.79
C ARG A 31 -13.70 12.68 12.72
N GLY A 32 -13.13 13.48 13.62
CA GLY A 32 -12.06 13.04 14.52
C GLY A 32 -10.66 13.11 13.89
N GLN A 33 -9.81 12.12 14.16
CA GLN A 33 -8.38 12.19 13.82
C GLN A 33 -8.11 11.88 12.34
N PRO A 34 -7.41 12.75 11.58
CA PRO A 34 -7.11 12.55 10.16
C PRO A 34 -6.00 11.52 9.90
N LEU A 35 -5.52 10.84 10.95
CA LEU A 35 -4.66 9.65 10.97
C LEU A 35 -4.56 8.95 9.61
N ILE A 36 -5.67 8.28 9.32
CA ILE A 36 -5.71 7.20 8.35
C ILE A 36 -5.88 7.77 6.95
N ALA A 37 -6.67 8.83 6.82
CA ALA A 37 -6.81 9.57 5.57
C ALA A 37 -5.48 10.19 5.14
N ALA A 38 -4.75 10.84 6.05
CA ALA A 38 -3.45 11.43 5.75
C ALA A 38 -2.44 10.37 5.29
N LEU A 39 -2.31 9.26 6.03
CA LEU A 39 -1.45 8.15 5.60
C LEU A 39 -1.88 7.60 4.24
N SER A 40 -3.19 7.40 4.04
CA SER A 40 -3.71 6.91 2.77
C SER A 40 -3.41 7.84 1.60
N ALA A 41 -3.46 9.15 1.82
CA ALA A 41 -3.07 10.13 0.82
C ALA A 41 -1.58 10.01 0.48
N VAL A 42 -0.70 9.99 1.49
CA VAL A 42 0.76 9.85 1.29
C VAL A 42 1.10 8.56 0.54
N PHE A 43 0.49 7.46 0.93
CA PHE A 43 0.74 6.16 0.31
C PHE A 43 0.14 6.01 -1.07
N SER A 44 -0.93 6.73 -1.41
CA SER A 44 -1.54 6.66 -2.74
C SER A 44 -0.83 7.57 -3.73
N LEU A 45 -0.28 8.72 -3.29
CA LEU A 45 0.36 9.69 -4.16
C LEU A 45 1.63 9.13 -4.83
N ARG A 46 1.61 9.08 -6.16
CA ARG A 46 2.74 8.68 -7.02
C ARG A 46 3.11 9.83 -7.96
N GLN A 47 4.14 9.63 -8.78
CA GLN A 47 4.55 10.60 -9.80
C GLN A 47 3.43 10.81 -10.82
N ASP A 48 2.91 9.70 -11.37
CA ASP A 48 1.83 9.73 -12.35
C ASP A 48 0.45 9.46 -11.75
N LEU A 49 -0.57 9.96 -12.44
CA LEU A 49 -1.96 9.76 -12.04
C LEU A 49 -2.40 8.29 -12.19
N THR A 50 -1.97 7.61 -13.25
CA THR A 50 -2.31 6.20 -13.51
C THR A 50 -1.80 5.28 -12.40
N THR A 51 -0.54 5.48 -11.99
CA THR A 51 0.06 4.74 -10.88
C THR A 51 -0.59 5.12 -9.55
N THR A 52 -0.94 6.40 -9.34
CA THR A 52 -1.71 6.84 -8.17
C THR A 52 -3.07 6.13 -8.09
N ILE A 53 -3.79 5.98 -9.21
CA ILE A 53 -5.07 5.25 -9.27
C ILE A 53 -4.87 3.77 -8.94
N SER A 54 -3.88 3.13 -9.55
CA SER A 54 -3.59 1.71 -9.32
C SER A 54 -3.28 1.44 -7.84
N PHE A 55 -2.37 2.22 -7.26
CA PHE A 55 -2.01 2.11 -5.84
C PHE A 55 -3.18 2.48 -4.90
N GLY A 56 -3.94 3.52 -5.23
CA GLY A 56 -5.11 3.93 -4.45
C GLY A 56 -6.17 2.83 -4.38
N LYS A 57 -6.52 2.23 -5.53
CA LYS A 57 -7.45 1.07 -5.59
C LYS A 57 -6.94 -0.09 -4.77
N SER A 58 -5.66 -0.43 -4.94
CA SER A 58 -5.03 -1.52 -4.21
C SER A 58 -5.08 -1.31 -2.69
N ARG A 59 -4.88 -0.07 -2.24
CA ARG A 59 -4.94 0.30 -0.84
C ARG A 59 -6.35 0.22 -0.26
N VAL A 60 -7.36 0.70 -1.00
CA VAL A 60 -8.77 0.61 -0.57
C VAL A 60 -9.18 -0.87 -0.47
N LEU A 61 -8.85 -1.69 -1.47
CA LEU A 61 -9.10 -3.13 -1.43
C LEU A 61 -8.37 -3.80 -0.27
N GLY A 62 -7.09 -3.47 -0.06
CA GLY A 62 -6.29 -4.01 1.03
C GLY A 62 -6.88 -3.68 2.41
N ASN A 63 -7.23 -2.42 2.68
CA ASN A 63 -7.86 -2.05 3.95
C ASN A 63 -9.23 -2.70 4.12
N THR A 64 -9.98 -2.91 3.04
CA THR A 64 -11.28 -3.61 3.08
C THR A 64 -11.09 -5.08 3.48
N ILE A 65 -10.13 -5.77 2.86
CA ILE A 65 -9.80 -7.17 3.20
C ILE A 65 -9.30 -7.24 4.65
N GLY A 66 -8.36 -6.38 5.04
CA GLY A 66 -7.82 -6.34 6.39
C GLY A 66 -8.88 -6.05 7.45
N GLY A 67 -9.77 -5.09 7.19
CA GLY A 67 -10.88 -4.74 8.08
C GLY A 67 -11.90 -5.88 8.21
N GLY A 68 -12.29 -6.49 7.09
CA GLY A 68 -13.18 -7.66 7.08
C GLY A 68 -12.60 -8.85 7.85
N THR A 69 -11.33 -9.17 7.62
CA THR A 69 -10.65 -10.25 8.33
C THR A 69 -10.47 -9.93 9.83
N ALA A 70 -10.24 -8.67 10.20
CA ALA A 70 -10.20 -8.27 11.61
C ALA A 70 -11.56 -8.43 12.30
N ILE A 71 -12.66 -8.09 11.63
CA ILE A 71 -14.01 -8.33 12.14
C ILE A 71 -14.25 -9.83 12.34
N PHE A 72 -13.82 -10.68 11.39
CA PHE A 72 -13.91 -12.12 11.54
C PHE A 72 -13.08 -12.65 12.73
N TYR A 73 -11.84 -12.20 12.87
CA TYR A 73 -11.00 -12.54 14.02
C TYR A 73 -11.67 -12.15 15.34
N PHE A 74 -12.21 -10.94 15.37
CA PHE A 74 -12.87 -10.38 16.53
C PHE A 74 -14.06 -11.23 16.98
N LEU A 75 -14.97 -11.56 16.07
CA LEU A 75 -16.13 -12.42 16.35
C LEU A 75 -15.69 -13.81 16.84
N THR A 76 -14.62 -14.35 16.25
CA THR A 76 -14.02 -15.61 16.69
C THR A 76 -13.50 -15.50 18.12
N LYS A 77 -12.70 -14.46 18.44
CA LYS A 77 -12.13 -14.26 19.77
C LYS A 77 -13.21 -14.09 20.84
N GLN A 78 -14.29 -13.38 20.53
CA GLN A 78 -15.44 -13.22 21.42
C GLN A 78 -16.15 -14.55 21.70
N TYR A 79 -16.36 -15.38 20.67
CA TYR A 79 -17.00 -16.69 20.81
C TYR A 79 -16.20 -17.63 21.74
N PHE A 80 -14.86 -17.59 21.63
CA PHE A 80 -13.94 -18.38 22.46
C PHE A 80 -13.48 -17.64 23.74
N GLN A 81 -14.29 -16.71 24.27
CA GLN A 81 -14.06 -16.04 25.55
C GLN A 81 -12.67 -15.37 25.70
N ASN A 82 -12.11 -14.86 24.60
CA ASN A 82 -10.79 -14.23 24.55
C ASN A 82 -9.62 -15.16 24.91
N ASP A 83 -9.73 -16.45 24.60
CA ASP A 83 -8.63 -17.41 24.79
C ASP A 83 -7.38 -17.01 23.99
N PHE A 84 -6.23 -17.04 24.67
CA PHE A 84 -4.92 -16.76 24.10
C PHE A 84 -4.59 -17.70 22.92
N LEU A 85 -5.10 -18.93 22.90
CA LEU A 85 -4.87 -19.87 21.80
C LEU A 85 -5.46 -19.36 20.47
N ILE A 86 -6.53 -18.58 20.50
CA ILE A 86 -7.07 -17.92 19.29
C ILE A 86 -6.08 -16.89 18.77
N GLU A 87 -5.49 -16.10 19.65
CA GLU A 87 -4.46 -15.14 19.25
C GLU A 87 -3.20 -15.84 18.74
N LEU A 88 -2.78 -16.94 19.38
CA LEU A 88 -1.59 -17.68 19.02
C LEU A 88 -1.70 -18.39 17.67
N PHE A 89 -2.86 -18.98 17.35
CA PHE A 89 -3.02 -19.82 16.15
C PHE A 89 -3.89 -19.20 15.06
N VAL A 90 -5.01 -18.56 15.42
CA VAL A 90 -5.94 -18.01 14.42
C VAL A 90 -5.38 -16.74 13.79
N LEU A 91 -4.74 -15.86 14.58
CA LEU A 91 -4.21 -14.61 14.02
C LEU A 91 -3.12 -14.87 12.94
N PRO A 92 -2.11 -15.73 13.14
CA PRO A 92 -1.16 -16.08 12.07
C PRO A 92 -1.82 -16.79 10.88
N ALA A 93 -2.80 -17.66 11.12
CA ALA A 93 -3.56 -18.30 10.04
C ALA A 93 -4.29 -17.28 9.17
N LEU A 94 -4.86 -16.22 9.78
CA LEU A 94 -5.49 -15.13 9.06
C LEU A 94 -4.49 -14.25 8.30
N VAL A 95 -3.26 -14.07 8.80
CA VAL A 95 -2.19 -13.42 8.02
C VAL A 95 -1.91 -14.21 6.74
N ILE A 96 -1.75 -15.53 6.84
CA ILE A 96 -1.54 -16.40 5.67
C ILE A 96 -2.73 -16.27 4.69
N PHE A 97 -3.96 -16.33 5.22
CA PHE A 97 -5.17 -16.15 4.42
C PHE A 97 -5.18 -14.80 3.68
N VAL A 98 -4.89 -13.69 4.37
CA VAL A 98 -4.86 -12.35 3.75
C VAL A 98 -3.82 -12.27 2.64
N ILE A 99 -2.64 -12.87 2.83
CA ILE A 99 -1.59 -12.91 1.80
C ILE A 99 -2.08 -13.67 0.57
N VAL A 100 -2.50 -14.93 0.75
CA VAL A 100 -2.91 -15.82 -0.34
C VAL A 100 -4.13 -15.28 -1.07
N PHE A 101 -5.12 -14.78 -0.34
CA PHE A 101 -6.33 -14.22 -0.94
C PHE A 101 -6.01 -12.95 -1.74
N SER A 102 -5.21 -12.04 -1.18
CA SER A 102 -4.81 -10.81 -1.87
C SER A 102 -3.95 -11.08 -3.11
N ASP A 103 -3.07 -12.08 -3.04
CA ASP A 103 -2.28 -12.56 -4.18
C ASP A 103 -3.18 -13.17 -5.27
N GLY A 104 -4.13 -14.03 -4.89
CA GLY A 104 -5.07 -14.66 -5.81
C GLY A 104 -5.98 -13.70 -6.58
N ILE A 105 -6.24 -12.51 -6.02
CA ILE A 105 -6.97 -11.42 -6.72
C ILE A 105 -6.03 -10.39 -7.39
N ASN A 106 -4.73 -10.69 -7.48
CA ASN A 106 -3.69 -9.82 -8.05
C ASN A 106 -3.56 -8.45 -7.35
N ASN A 107 -3.82 -8.39 -6.04
CA ASN A 107 -3.70 -7.19 -5.22
C ASN A 107 -2.40 -7.16 -4.38
N ASN A 108 -1.28 -7.57 -4.98
CA ASN A 108 0.00 -7.74 -4.29
C ASN A 108 0.49 -6.47 -3.59
N SER A 109 0.32 -5.30 -4.23
CA SER A 109 0.69 -4.00 -3.66
C SER A 109 -0.16 -3.59 -2.44
N GLY A 110 -1.28 -4.27 -2.21
CA GLY A 110 -2.22 -4.02 -1.12
C GLY A 110 -2.02 -4.94 0.10
N ILE A 111 -1.23 -6.02 -0.03
CA ILE A 111 -1.02 -7.03 1.02
C ILE A 111 -0.54 -6.40 2.33
N ILE A 112 0.51 -5.58 2.26
CA ILE A 112 1.06 -4.89 3.45
C ILE A 112 -0.02 -4.02 4.11
N SER A 113 -0.81 -3.33 3.30
CA SER A 113 -1.90 -2.48 3.80
C SER A 113 -3.01 -3.29 4.45
N ALA A 114 -3.35 -4.47 3.91
CA ALA A 114 -4.34 -5.38 4.46
C ALA A 114 -3.89 -5.94 5.82
N ILE A 115 -2.67 -6.48 5.89
CA ILE A 115 -2.12 -7.04 7.12
C ILE A 115 -1.97 -5.96 8.19
N ALA A 116 -1.42 -4.79 7.86
CA ALA A 116 -1.28 -3.69 8.80
C ALA A 116 -2.63 -3.22 9.36
N THR A 117 -3.66 -3.20 8.51
CA THR A 117 -5.02 -2.85 8.93
C THR A 117 -5.59 -3.91 9.86
N MET A 118 -5.46 -5.18 9.50
CA MET A 118 -5.93 -6.28 10.32
C MET A 118 -5.28 -6.24 11.70
N LEU A 119 -3.94 -6.24 11.75
CA LEU A 119 -3.18 -6.25 13.00
C LEU A 119 -3.49 -5.04 13.88
N LEU A 120 -3.57 -3.85 13.29
CA LEU A 120 -3.91 -2.65 14.06
C LEU A 120 -5.27 -2.80 14.74
N ILE A 121 -6.29 -3.24 14.01
CA ILE A 121 -7.65 -3.40 14.54
C ILE A 121 -7.66 -4.50 15.61
N THR A 122 -7.07 -5.66 15.34
CA THR A 122 -7.08 -6.79 16.26
C THR A 122 -6.28 -6.57 17.54
N SER A 123 -5.25 -5.71 17.50
CA SER A 123 -4.35 -5.46 18.63
C SER A 123 -4.62 -4.16 19.39
N SER A 124 -5.29 -3.18 18.78
CA SER A 124 -5.42 -1.83 19.38
C SER A 124 -6.84 -1.44 19.76
N VAL A 125 -7.86 -2.19 19.32
CA VAL A 125 -9.27 -1.80 19.50
C VAL A 125 -9.94 -2.65 20.57
N PRO A 126 -10.58 -2.05 21.59
CA PRO A 126 -11.40 -2.76 22.56
C PRO A 126 -12.57 -3.49 21.90
N GLN A 127 -13.00 -4.58 22.50
CA GLN A 127 -13.84 -5.54 21.81
C GLN A 127 -15.17 -4.94 21.27
N GLY A 128 -15.80 -3.99 21.96
CA GLY A 128 -17.08 -3.39 21.52
C GLY A 128 -17.02 -2.45 20.30
N GLU A 129 -15.85 -1.92 19.93
CA GLU A 129 -15.74 -0.85 18.93
C GLU A 129 -15.13 -1.32 17.59
N SER A 130 -14.68 -2.58 17.54
CA SER A 130 -13.91 -3.15 16.42
C SER A 130 -14.59 -3.04 15.05
N ILE A 131 -15.91 -3.20 14.99
CA ILE A 131 -16.67 -3.14 13.72
C ILE A 131 -16.75 -1.70 13.20
N ILE A 132 -17.16 -0.76 14.06
CA ILE A 132 -17.27 0.65 13.68
C ILE A 132 -15.89 1.18 13.28
N PHE A 133 -14.87 0.87 14.07
CA PHE A 133 -13.49 1.26 13.77
C PHE A 133 -12.99 0.66 12.45
N ALA A 134 -13.32 -0.60 12.13
CA ALA A 134 -12.96 -1.22 10.86
C ALA A 134 -13.65 -0.53 9.66
N LEU A 135 -14.93 -0.12 9.82
CA LEU A 135 -15.64 0.63 8.79
C LEU A 135 -15.05 2.03 8.60
N ASP A 136 -14.80 2.74 9.70
CA ASP A 136 -14.14 4.06 9.66
C ASP A 136 -12.76 3.97 9.03
N ARG A 137 -12.02 2.90 9.29
CA ARG A 137 -10.72 2.64 8.66
C ARG A 137 -10.80 2.58 7.14
N VAL A 138 -11.78 1.85 6.62
CA VAL A 138 -11.99 1.72 5.16
C VAL A 138 -12.43 3.07 4.58
N LEU A 139 -13.37 3.75 5.23
CA LEU A 139 -13.85 5.07 4.81
C LEU A 139 -12.75 6.13 4.81
N ASP A 140 -11.95 6.21 5.87
CA ASP A 140 -10.85 7.16 5.97
C ASP A 140 -9.76 6.89 4.93
N THR A 141 -9.47 5.61 4.69
CA THR A 141 -8.55 5.20 3.62
C THR A 141 -9.07 5.65 2.26
N PHE A 142 -10.37 5.49 2.02
CA PHE A 142 -11.02 5.95 0.80
C PHE A 142 -10.95 7.47 0.64
N ILE A 143 -11.28 8.23 1.69
CA ILE A 143 -11.18 9.70 1.72
C ILE A 143 -9.76 10.15 1.38
N GLY A 144 -8.76 9.60 2.05
CA GLY A 144 -7.35 9.93 1.78
C GLY A 144 -6.91 9.60 0.36
N THR A 145 -7.39 8.48 -0.18
CA THR A 145 -7.13 8.09 -1.58
C THR A 145 -7.74 9.09 -2.56
N LEU A 146 -8.98 9.53 -2.31
CA LEU A 146 -9.64 10.54 -3.12
C LEU A 146 -8.92 11.89 -3.09
N VAL A 147 -8.43 12.31 -1.91
CA VAL A 147 -7.64 13.54 -1.78
C VAL A 147 -6.34 13.43 -2.58
N ALA A 148 -5.62 12.30 -2.50
CA ALA A 148 -4.40 12.09 -3.29
C ALA A 148 -4.66 12.11 -4.80
N LEU A 149 -5.74 11.48 -5.26
CA LEU A 149 -6.15 11.50 -6.66
C LEU A 149 -6.48 12.91 -7.13
N SER A 150 -7.22 13.67 -6.33
CA SER A 150 -7.60 15.05 -6.63
C SER A 150 -6.37 15.94 -6.75
N ILE A 151 -5.45 15.86 -5.78
CA ILE A 151 -4.21 16.64 -5.79
C ILE A 151 -3.32 16.26 -6.97
N ASN A 152 -3.16 14.97 -7.26
CA ASN A 152 -2.31 14.55 -8.36
C ASN A 152 -2.90 14.88 -9.75
N PHE A 153 -4.23 14.98 -9.83
CA PHE A 153 -4.92 15.44 -11.04
C PHE A 153 -4.76 16.95 -11.27
N VAL A 154 -4.93 17.76 -10.22
CA VAL A 154 -4.90 19.23 -10.29
C VAL A 154 -3.48 19.75 -10.47
N ILE A 155 -2.52 19.26 -9.68
CA ILE A 155 -1.15 19.74 -9.69
C ILE A 155 -0.34 18.86 -10.64
N ARG A 156 -0.03 19.33 -11.85
CA ARG A 156 0.79 18.59 -12.82
C ARG A 156 2.26 19.00 -12.73
N PRO A 157 3.21 18.04 -12.86
CA PRO A 157 4.62 18.39 -12.86
C PRO A 157 4.98 19.21 -14.12
N PRO A 158 5.89 20.19 -14.00
CA PRO A 158 6.41 20.96 -15.14
C PRO A 158 7.20 20.05 -16.09
N GLU A 159 7.37 20.51 -17.33
CA GLU A 159 7.93 19.69 -18.41
C GLU A 159 9.40 19.29 -18.19
N GLU A 160 10.18 20.13 -17.50
CA GLU A 160 11.56 19.83 -17.12
C GLU A 160 11.66 18.69 -16.10
N GLU A 161 10.83 18.69 -15.06
CA GLU A 161 10.81 17.59 -14.08
C GLU A 161 10.42 16.26 -14.74
N LYS A 162 9.48 16.27 -15.69
CA LYS A 162 9.15 15.05 -16.46
C LYS A 162 10.34 14.52 -17.26
N LYS A 163 11.15 15.40 -17.85
CA LYS A 163 12.35 14.98 -18.59
C LYS A 163 13.38 14.35 -17.64
N ASP A 164 13.59 14.96 -16.47
CA ASP A 164 14.48 14.41 -15.45
C ASP A 164 13.99 13.03 -14.97
N GLU A 165 12.68 12.87 -14.74
CA GLU A 165 12.07 11.59 -14.37
C GLU A 165 12.28 10.52 -15.44
N ILE A 166 12.03 10.84 -16.72
CA ILE A 166 12.25 9.90 -17.84
C ILE A 166 13.72 9.50 -17.94
N GLN A 167 14.65 10.43 -17.71
CA GLN A 167 16.08 10.12 -17.71
C GLN A 167 16.45 9.18 -16.56
N GLU A 168 15.92 9.41 -15.35
CA GLU A 168 16.12 8.53 -14.20
C GLU A 168 15.55 7.12 -14.47
N ASP A 169 14.34 7.02 -15.02
CA ASP A 169 13.71 5.75 -15.40
C ASP A 169 14.51 5.01 -16.49
N LEU A 170 15.03 5.73 -17.49
CA LEU A 170 15.86 5.15 -18.56
C LEU A 170 17.16 4.54 -18.01
N VAL A 171 17.78 5.16 -17.01
CA VAL A 171 18.97 4.62 -16.34
C VAL A 171 18.62 3.32 -15.62
N VAL A 172 17.52 3.29 -14.86
CA VAL A 172 17.05 2.09 -14.15
C VAL A 172 16.72 0.97 -15.14
N LEU A 173 16.05 1.28 -16.26
CA LEU A 173 15.71 0.31 -17.28
C LEU A 173 16.94 -0.28 -17.98
N ARG A 174 17.97 0.53 -18.24
CA ARG A 174 19.25 0.03 -18.78
C ARG A 174 19.91 -0.94 -17.82
N GLN A 175 19.93 -0.62 -16.52
CA GLN A 175 20.48 -1.48 -15.48
C GLN A 175 19.73 -2.82 -15.43
N LYS A 176 18.39 -2.79 -15.35
CA LYS A 176 17.55 -3.99 -15.38
C LYS A 176 17.76 -4.84 -16.63
N LYS A 177 17.97 -4.21 -17.80
CA LYS A 177 18.24 -4.92 -19.05
C LYS A 177 19.59 -5.64 -19.04
N LEU A 178 20.61 -5.09 -18.38
CA LEU A 178 21.90 -5.74 -18.21
C LEU A 178 21.79 -6.92 -17.24
N GLU A 179 21.12 -6.73 -16.12
CA GLU A 179 20.84 -7.81 -15.14
C GLU A 179 20.06 -8.95 -15.79
N LEU A 180 19.03 -8.64 -16.57
CA LEU A 180 18.25 -9.63 -17.29
C LEU A 180 19.08 -10.42 -18.31
N LYS A 181 20.03 -9.77 -18.98
CA LYS A 181 20.95 -10.46 -19.90
C LYS A 181 21.89 -11.41 -19.16
N ALA A 182 22.44 -11.00 -18.03
CA ALA A 182 23.31 -11.84 -17.22
C ALA A 182 22.56 -13.09 -16.71
N MET A 183 21.34 -12.91 -16.19
CA MET A 183 20.49 -14.04 -15.77
C MET A 183 20.15 -14.98 -16.94
N LEU A 184 19.95 -14.43 -18.15
CA LEU A 184 19.65 -15.24 -19.33
C LEU A 184 20.88 -16.06 -19.79
N GLU A 185 22.08 -15.48 -19.74
CA GLU A 185 23.33 -16.18 -20.04
C GLU A 185 23.61 -17.31 -19.03
N GLU A 186 23.34 -17.07 -17.74
CA GLU A 186 23.47 -18.06 -16.68
C GLU A 186 22.54 -19.27 -16.91
N VAL A 187 21.24 -19.03 -17.12
CA VAL A 187 20.25 -20.08 -17.38
C VAL A 187 20.57 -20.86 -18.66
N GLN A 188 21.05 -20.19 -19.72
CA GLN A 188 21.47 -20.86 -20.95
C GLN A 188 22.71 -21.74 -20.74
N GLY A 189 23.63 -21.31 -19.88
CA GLY A 189 24.77 -22.11 -19.43
C GLY A 189 24.33 -23.38 -18.71
N GLU A 190 23.43 -23.26 -17.73
CA GLU A 190 22.88 -24.39 -16.97
C GLU A 190 22.17 -25.40 -17.89
N ILE A 191 21.33 -24.93 -18.82
CA ILE A 191 20.67 -25.79 -19.80
C ILE A 191 21.69 -26.54 -20.66
N SER A 192 22.75 -25.86 -21.11
CA SER A 192 23.81 -26.46 -21.94
C SER A 192 24.63 -27.51 -21.18
N GLU A 193 24.79 -27.35 -19.86
CA GLU A 193 25.45 -28.34 -19.00
C GLU A 193 24.54 -29.56 -18.74
N GLN A 194 23.25 -29.34 -18.52
CA GLN A 194 22.26 -30.41 -18.37
C GLN A 194 22.18 -31.27 -19.65
N GLU A 195 22.09 -30.66 -20.84
CA GLU A 195 22.07 -31.37 -22.11
C GLU A 195 23.34 -32.19 -22.39
N LYS A 196 24.48 -31.81 -21.81
CA LYS A 196 25.74 -32.56 -21.88
C LYS A 196 25.79 -33.72 -20.89
N GLN A 197 25.09 -33.63 -19.76
CA GLN A 197 25.02 -34.71 -18.76
C GLN A 197 23.98 -35.78 -19.12
N GLU A 198 22.99 -35.45 -19.96
CA GLU A 198 21.96 -36.38 -20.46
C GLU A 198 22.39 -37.18 -21.72
N LYS A 199 23.59 -36.93 -22.28
CA LYS A 199 24.19 -37.67 -23.39
C LYS A 199 25.33 -38.58 -22.95
#